data_AF-A0ABD6AVK0-F1
#
_entry.id   AF-A0ABD6AVK0-F1
#
_cell.length_a   1.000
_cell.length_b   1.000
_cell.length_c   1.000
_cell.angle_alpha   90.00
_cell.angle_beta   90.00
_cell.angle_gamma   90.00
#
_symmetry.space_group_name_H-M   'P 1'
#
loop_
_entity.id
_entity.type
_entity.pdbx_description
1 polymer ?
#
loop_
_entity_poly.entity_id
_entity_poly.type
_entity_poly.pdbx_seq_one_letter_code
_entity_poly.pdbx_strand_id
1 'polypeptide(L)'
;MSETAREQSDDGEAATYSGLLSAFPYAYRQSESRLFRVYVVVGGLLALLLGVFFGLAVVTLVGRTAGAGAGTFSFSRSLFVLVGFFAVAPLVAPVLFVARQHRHGKGDVRYDRTMAMLGVIFVLSLYVASVVSIPETFELDGETVQREEPTGPLAPVVSVLYALPGVASPVPPALVALSMYLAHRRLR
;
A
#
# COMPACT_ATOMS: atom_id res chain seq x y z
N MET A 1 19.06 24.41 24.73
CA MET A 1 18.99 23.91 23.34
C MET A 1 17.91 22.81 23.23
N SER A 2 16.68 23.06 23.72
CA SER A 2 15.73 21.95 23.96
C SER A 2 14.23 22.27 23.85
N GLU A 3 13.83 23.53 23.69
CA GLU A 3 12.40 23.92 23.63
C GLU A 3 12.02 24.37 22.21
N THR A 4 12.79 25.30 21.63
CA THR A 4 12.61 25.77 20.25
C THR A 4 12.81 24.69 19.18
N ALA A 5 13.64 23.67 19.45
CA ALA A 5 13.83 22.54 18.56
C ALA A 5 12.66 21.55 18.58
N ARG A 6 11.90 21.49 19.69
CA ARG A 6 10.71 20.65 19.83
C ARG A 6 9.49 21.27 19.16
N GLU A 7 9.31 22.58 19.31
CA GLU A 7 8.23 23.32 18.63
C GLU A 7 8.40 23.29 17.11
N GLN A 8 9.62 23.48 16.60
CA GLN A 8 9.89 23.36 15.16
C GLN A 8 9.67 21.96 14.58
N SER A 9 9.89 20.89 15.36
CA SER A 9 9.58 19.53 14.92
C SER A 9 8.06 19.26 14.88
N ASP A 10 7.31 19.74 15.87
CA ASP A 10 5.87 19.50 15.98
C ASP A 10 5.09 20.29 14.91
N ASP A 11 5.49 21.54 14.65
CA ASP A 11 4.93 22.36 13.56
C ASP A 11 5.23 21.78 12.17
N GLY A 12 6.43 21.24 11.97
CA GLY A 12 6.84 20.59 10.72
C GLY A 12 6.09 19.28 10.45
N GLU A 13 5.85 18.48 11.48
CA GLU A 13 5.04 17.27 11.39
C GLU A 13 3.57 17.62 11.12
N ALA A 14 2.97 18.56 11.85
CA ALA A 14 1.60 19.02 11.63
C ALA A 14 1.39 19.60 10.21
N ALA A 15 2.34 20.37 9.68
CA ALA A 15 2.31 20.87 8.31
C ALA A 15 2.43 19.74 7.27
N THR A 16 3.24 18.71 7.54
CA THR A 16 3.42 17.56 6.66
C THR A 16 2.17 16.66 6.65
N TYR A 17 1.59 16.38 7.82
CA TYR A 17 0.35 15.61 7.97
C TYR A 17 -0.86 16.32 7.34
N SER A 18 -1.00 17.63 7.56
CA SER A 18 -2.06 18.43 6.91
C SER A 18 -1.89 18.49 5.40
N GLY A 19 -0.65 18.52 4.90
CA GLY A 19 -0.33 18.43 3.47
C GLY A 19 -0.76 17.11 2.83
N LEU A 20 -0.62 15.99 3.54
CA LEU A 20 -1.03 14.66 3.07
C LEU A 20 -2.57 14.52 3.06
N LEU A 21 -3.22 14.88 4.16
CA LEU A 21 -4.68 14.76 4.29
C LEU A 21 -5.43 15.72 3.35
N SER A 22 -4.89 16.91 3.11
CA SER A 22 -5.44 17.87 2.15
C SER A 22 -5.21 17.48 0.68
N ALA A 23 -4.26 16.57 0.39
CA ALA A 23 -3.96 16.17 -0.98
C ALA A 23 -5.13 15.41 -1.64
N PHE A 24 -5.85 14.58 -0.89
CA PHE A 24 -7.01 13.83 -1.38
C PHE A 24 -8.17 14.71 -1.86
N PRO A 25 -8.75 15.62 -1.04
CA PRO A 25 -9.83 16.49 -1.49
C PRO A 25 -9.35 17.46 -2.58
N TYR A 26 -8.09 17.90 -2.53
CA TYR A 26 -7.49 18.74 -3.57
C TYR A 26 -7.42 18.02 -4.92
N ALA A 27 -6.84 16.81 -4.96
CA ALA A 27 -6.67 16.02 -6.18
C ALA A 27 -8.02 15.64 -6.81
N TYR A 28 -9.00 15.30 -5.97
CA TYR A 28 -10.37 15.00 -6.42
C TYR A 28 -11.02 16.19 -7.15
N ARG A 29 -10.89 17.40 -6.59
CA ARG A 29 -11.48 18.62 -7.15
C ARG A 29 -10.81 19.04 -8.46
N GLN A 30 -9.49 18.91 -8.53
CA GLN A 30 -8.71 19.44 -9.64
C GLN A 30 -8.64 18.50 -10.85
N SER A 31 -8.79 17.19 -10.65
CA SER A 31 -8.76 16.24 -11.75
C SER A 31 -10.07 16.21 -12.54
N GLU A 32 -10.00 16.19 -13.88
CA GLU A 32 -11.16 16.00 -14.76
C GLU A 32 -11.44 14.51 -15.06
N SER A 33 -10.53 13.60 -14.69
CA SER A 33 -10.65 12.17 -14.97
C SER A 33 -11.61 11.49 -14.01
N ARG A 34 -12.75 11.00 -14.51
CA ARG A 34 -13.71 10.20 -13.71
C ARG A 34 -13.06 8.96 -13.09
N LEU A 35 -12.16 8.30 -13.82
CA LEU A 35 -11.44 7.13 -13.31
C LEU A 35 -10.57 7.49 -12.11
N PHE A 36 -9.86 8.61 -12.20
CA PHE A 36 -9.02 9.08 -11.10
C PHE A 36 -9.87 9.51 -9.90
N ARG A 37 -11.00 10.20 -10.11
CA ARG A 37 -11.92 10.56 -9.02
C ARG A 37 -12.45 9.33 -8.27
N VAL A 38 -12.88 8.29 -8.99
CA VAL A 38 -13.29 7.02 -8.36
C VAL A 38 -12.12 6.39 -7.60
N TYR A 39 -10.93 6.36 -8.20
CA TYR A 39 -9.74 5.84 -7.55
C TYR A 39 -9.38 6.60 -6.28
N VAL A 40 -9.45 7.94 -6.25
CA VAL A 40 -9.14 8.73 -5.06
C VAL A 40 -10.03 8.33 -3.89
N VAL A 41 -11.32 8.10 -4.14
CA VAL A 41 -12.27 7.70 -3.10
C VAL A 41 -12.01 6.26 -2.67
N VAL A 42 -11.99 5.32 -3.61
CA VAL A 42 -11.84 3.88 -3.31
C VAL A 42 -10.44 3.57 -2.76
N GLY A 43 -9.40 4.06 -3.43
CA GLY A 43 -8.02 3.91 -3.02
C GLY A 43 -7.69 4.64 -1.72
N GLY A 44 -8.29 5.81 -1.47
CA GLY A 44 -8.20 6.50 -0.18
C GLY A 44 -8.84 5.72 0.96
N LEU A 45 -10.03 5.15 0.72
CA LEU A 45 -10.70 4.28 1.69
C LEU A 45 -9.89 3.01 1.98
N LEU A 46 -9.34 2.37 0.93
CA LEU A 46 -8.45 1.22 1.09
C LEU A 46 -7.19 1.60 1.85
N ALA A 47 -6.56 2.73 1.56
CA ALA A 47 -5.38 3.20 2.28
C ALA A 47 -5.67 3.46 3.76
N LEU A 48 -6.83 4.03 4.08
CA LEU A 48 -7.30 4.19 5.45
C LEU A 48 -7.50 2.83 6.13
N LEU A 49 -8.19 1.90 5.47
CA LEU A 49 -8.46 0.56 5.99
C LEU A 49 -7.17 -0.22 6.25
N LEU A 50 -6.23 -0.23 5.29
CA LEU A 50 -4.92 -0.85 5.47
C LEU A 50 -4.12 -0.13 6.57
N GLY A 51 -4.15 1.19 6.63
CA GLY A 51 -3.49 1.97 7.68
C GLY A 51 -3.99 1.60 9.08
N VAL A 52 -5.30 1.52 9.26
CA VAL A 52 -5.94 1.07 10.51
C VAL A 52 -5.56 -0.39 10.81
N PHE A 53 -5.63 -1.28 9.82
CA PHE A 53 -5.27 -2.69 9.97
C PHE A 53 -3.81 -2.86 10.45
N PHE A 54 -2.86 -2.23 9.77
CA PHE A 54 -1.45 -2.27 10.17
C PHE A 54 -1.21 -1.60 11.52
N GLY A 55 -1.91 -0.50 11.82
CA GLY A 55 -1.85 0.15 13.12
C GLY A 55 -2.31 -0.77 14.26
N LEU A 56 -3.47 -1.43 14.10
CA LEU A 56 -3.97 -2.42 15.05
C LEU A 56 -3.03 -3.61 15.16
N ALA A 57 -2.47 -4.09 14.06
CA ALA A 57 -1.51 -5.19 14.07
C ALA A 57 -0.20 -4.82 14.79
N VAL A 58 0.27 -3.57 14.70
CA VAL A 58 1.38 -3.07 15.52
C VAL A 58 1.00 -3.08 17.01
N VAL A 59 -0.20 -2.62 17.36
CA VAL A 59 -0.69 -2.63 18.76
C VAL A 59 -0.75 -4.04 19.31
N THR A 60 -1.28 -5.02 18.56
CA THR A 60 -1.34 -6.42 19.00
C THR A 60 0.05 -7.05 19.09
N LEU A 61 0.95 -6.71 18.16
CA LEU A 61 2.33 -7.16 18.18
C LEU A 61 3.06 -6.67 19.44
N VAL A 62 2.87 -5.40 19.83
CA VAL A 62 3.41 -4.84 21.07
C VAL A 62 2.78 -5.50 22.30
N GLY A 63 1.45 -5.68 22.30
CA GLY A 63 0.73 -6.30 23.41
C GLY A 63 1.18 -7.74 23.71
N ARG A 64 1.42 -8.54 22.68
CA ARG A 64 1.91 -9.92 22.82
C ARG A 64 3.37 -10.02 23.30
N THR A 65 4.12 -8.94 23.21
CA THR A 65 5.57 -8.94 23.46
C THR A 65 5.98 -8.09 24.66
N ALA A 66 5.01 -7.56 25.41
CA ALA A 66 5.22 -6.83 26.66
C ALA A 66 5.84 -7.68 27.79
N GLY A 67 5.89 -9.02 27.64
CA GLY A 67 6.48 -9.95 28.61
C GLY A 67 7.73 -10.72 28.13
N ALA A 68 8.27 -10.47 26.93
CA ALA A 68 9.36 -11.26 26.34
C ALA A 68 10.62 -10.41 26.04
N GLY A 69 11.81 -10.99 26.26
CA GLY A 69 13.12 -10.31 26.28
C GLY A 69 13.57 -9.58 25.00
N ALA A 70 14.43 -8.56 25.18
CA ALA A 70 14.58 -7.38 24.33
C ALA A 70 15.40 -7.49 23.01
N GLY A 71 15.83 -8.67 22.55
CA GLY A 71 16.81 -8.78 21.45
C GLY A 71 16.23 -8.91 20.02
N THR A 72 15.50 -10.00 19.75
CA THR A 72 15.07 -10.38 18.40
C THR A 72 13.77 -9.69 17.95
N PHE A 73 12.98 -9.21 18.91
CA PHE A 73 11.66 -8.62 18.64
C PHE A 73 11.71 -7.26 17.94
N SER A 74 12.77 -6.47 18.15
CA SER A 74 12.88 -5.14 17.53
C SER A 74 12.97 -5.22 16.01
N PHE A 75 13.74 -6.18 15.47
CA PHE A 75 13.87 -6.40 14.03
C PHE A 75 12.54 -6.84 13.38
N SER A 76 11.87 -7.83 13.98
CA SER A 76 10.56 -8.30 13.49
C SER A 76 9.49 -7.20 13.55
N ARG A 77 9.50 -6.34 14.58
CA ARG A 77 8.57 -5.20 14.71
C ARG A 77 8.83 -4.15 13.64
N SER A 78 10.08 -3.75 13.42
CA SER A 78 10.41 -2.77 12.37
C SER A 78 10.09 -3.29 10.97
N LEU A 79 10.28 -4.59 10.72
CA LEU A 79 9.93 -5.20 9.43
C LEU A 79 8.42 -5.16 9.18
N PHE A 80 7.60 -5.36 10.22
CA PHE A 80 6.15 -5.25 10.08
C PHE A 80 5.70 -3.84 9.67
N VAL A 81 6.27 -2.80 10.29
CA VAL A 81 6.02 -1.40 9.92
C VAL A 81 6.47 -1.13 8.49
N LEU A 82 7.64 -1.65 8.10
CA LEU A 82 8.18 -1.51 6.75
C LEU A 82 7.26 -2.15 5.71
N VAL A 83 6.78 -3.37 5.96
CA VAL A 83 5.84 -4.08 5.07
C VAL A 83 4.53 -3.30 4.96
N GLY A 84 3.99 -2.81 6.09
CA GLY A 84 2.80 -1.96 6.08
C GLY A 84 3.00 -0.68 5.26
N PHE A 85 4.16 -0.04 5.39
CA PHE A 85 4.51 1.12 4.58
C PHE A 85 4.58 0.79 3.09
N PHE A 86 5.23 -0.31 2.70
CA PHE A 86 5.28 -0.75 1.30
C PHE A 86 3.92 -1.16 0.74
N ALA A 87 2.97 -1.56 1.57
CA ALA A 87 1.60 -1.82 1.14
C ALA A 87 0.79 -0.51 0.97
N VAL A 88 0.91 0.43 1.91
CA VAL A 88 0.08 1.66 1.94
C VAL A 88 0.65 2.76 1.04
N ALA A 89 1.97 2.96 1.01
CA ALA A 89 2.58 4.09 0.31
C ALA A 89 2.30 4.09 -1.20
N PRO A 90 2.43 2.98 -1.95
CA PRO A 90 2.11 2.95 -3.38
C PRO A 90 0.61 3.11 -3.66
N LEU A 91 -0.26 2.78 -2.70
CA LEU A 91 -1.69 3.01 -2.82
C LEU A 91 -2.02 4.51 -2.77
N VAL A 92 -1.32 5.27 -1.92
CA VAL A 92 -1.46 6.72 -1.76
C VAL A 92 -0.69 7.50 -2.84
N ALA A 93 0.41 6.93 -3.37
CA ALA A 93 1.33 7.62 -4.28
C ALA A 93 0.66 8.24 -5.53
N PRO A 94 -0.25 7.56 -6.26
CA PRO A 94 -0.96 8.15 -7.40
C PRO A 94 -1.67 9.47 -7.05
N VAL A 95 -2.29 9.54 -5.86
CA VAL A 95 -3.01 10.74 -5.40
C VAL A 95 -2.04 11.89 -5.16
N LEU A 96 -0.92 11.62 -4.49
CA LEU A 96 0.10 12.63 -4.20
C LEU A 96 0.80 13.12 -5.46
N PHE A 97 1.11 12.22 -6.37
CA PHE A 97 1.73 12.55 -7.65
C PHE A 97 0.82 13.43 -8.50
N VAL A 98 -0.48 13.14 -8.57
CA VAL A 98 -1.46 13.98 -9.26
C VAL A 98 -1.64 15.33 -8.55
N ALA A 99 -1.84 15.35 -7.24
CA ALA A 99 -1.93 16.59 -6.47
C ALA A 99 -0.73 17.51 -6.71
N ARG A 100 0.49 16.94 -6.64
CA ARG A 100 1.73 17.69 -6.87
C ARG A 100 1.82 18.24 -8.28
N GLN A 101 1.47 17.44 -9.29
CA GLN A 101 1.50 17.84 -10.69
C GLN A 101 0.58 19.06 -10.95
N HIS A 102 -0.65 19.00 -10.44
CA HIS A 102 -1.62 20.09 -10.56
C HIS A 102 -1.22 21.34 -9.79
N ARG A 103 -0.60 21.22 -8.60
CA ARG A 103 -0.04 22.38 -7.86
C ARG A 103 1.04 23.13 -8.64
N HIS A 104 1.71 22.49 -9.60
CA HIS A 104 2.73 23.09 -10.45
C HIS A 104 2.18 23.51 -11.83
N GLY A 105 0.85 23.52 -12.03
CA GLY A 105 0.22 23.93 -13.29
C GLY A 105 0.41 22.94 -14.45
N LYS A 106 0.89 21.72 -14.20
CA LYS A 106 1.14 20.68 -15.21
C LYS A 106 0.05 19.60 -15.25
N GLY A 107 -1.16 19.94 -14.83
CA GLY A 107 -2.29 19.02 -14.78
C GLY A 107 -2.65 18.46 -16.15
N ASP A 108 -2.78 17.14 -16.27
CA ASP A 108 -3.14 16.48 -17.53
C ASP A 108 -4.04 15.26 -17.27
N VAL A 109 -5.11 15.13 -18.05
CA VAL A 109 -6.09 14.05 -17.92
C VAL A 109 -5.46 12.68 -18.23
N ARG A 110 -4.51 12.62 -19.18
CA ARG A 110 -3.82 11.37 -19.50
C ARG A 110 -2.91 10.95 -18.36
N TYR A 111 -2.20 11.89 -17.73
CA TYR A 111 -1.44 11.63 -16.51
C TYR A 111 -2.32 11.11 -15.37
N ASP A 112 -3.43 11.80 -15.07
CA ASP A 112 -4.36 11.42 -14.00
C ASP A 112 -4.93 10.01 -14.22
N ARG A 113 -5.35 9.70 -15.45
CA ARG A 113 -5.84 8.36 -15.82
C ARG A 113 -4.76 7.29 -15.69
N THR A 114 -3.53 7.58 -16.10
CA THR A 114 -2.41 6.63 -16.01
C THR A 114 -2.10 6.28 -14.56
N MET A 115 -2.03 7.30 -13.69
CA MET A 115 -1.82 7.12 -12.25
C MET A 115 -2.97 6.33 -11.60
N ALA A 116 -4.22 6.63 -11.97
CA ALA A 116 -5.38 5.86 -11.50
C ALA A 116 -5.33 4.39 -11.91
N MET A 117 -5.02 4.09 -13.18
CA MET A 117 -4.91 2.72 -13.68
C MET A 117 -3.82 1.94 -12.95
N LEU A 118 -2.65 2.53 -12.76
CA LEU A 118 -1.57 1.90 -12.02
C LEU A 118 -1.95 1.67 -10.56
N GLY A 119 -2.68 2.61 -9.95
CA GLY A 119 -3.25 2.45 -8.60
C GLY A 119 -4.18 1.24 -8.49
N VAL A 120 -5.11 1.09 -9.45
CA VAL A 120 -6.01 -0.07 -9.49
C VAL A 120 -5.22 -1.37 -9.72
N ILE A 121 -4.26 -1.36 -10.65
CA ILE A 121 -3.39 -2.52 -10.93
C ILE A 121 -2.57 -2.88 -9.68
N PHE A 122 -2.17 -1.90 -8.86
CA PHE A 122 -1.46 -2.16 -7.61
C PHE A 122 -2.35 -2.93 -6.62
N VAL A 123 -3.61 -2.52 -6.45
CA VAL A 123 -4.57 -3.27 -5.61
C VAL A 123 -4.74 -4.71 -6.12
N LEU A 124 -4.90 -4.89 -7.43
CA LEU A 124 -4.97 -6.23 -8.03
C LEU A 124 -3.68 -7.04 -7.81
N SER A 125 -2.51 -6.39 -7.86
CA SER A 125 -1.23 -7.05 -7.61
C SER A 125 -1.05 -7.46 -6.15
N LEU A 126 -1.64 -6.73 -5.19
CA LEU A 126 -1.69 -7.16 -3.79
C LEU A 126 -2.55 -8.41 -3.64
N TYR A 127 -3.67 -8.52 -4.36
CA TYR A 127 -4.46 -9.74 -4.39
C TYR A 127 -3.65 -10.91 -4.97
N VAL A 128 -2.96 -10.71 -6.10
CA VAL A 128 -2.08 -11.73 -6.69
C VAL A 128 -0.96 -12.14 -5.72
N ALA A 129 -0.34 -11.17 -5.02
CA ALA A 129 0.67 -11.45 -4.01
C ALA A 129 0.12 -12.35 -2.89
N SER A 130 -1.10 -12.05 -2.41
CA SER A 130 -1.79 -12.89 -1.42
C SER A 130 -1.99 -14.30 -1.93
N VAL A 131 -2.47 -14.49 -3.17
CA VAL A 131 -2.67 -15.82 -3.76
C VAL A 131 -1.36 -16.61 -3.87
N VAL A 132 -0.26 -15.97 -4.30
CA VAL A 132 1.07 -16.60 -4.40
C VAL A 132 1.64 -16.96 -3.01
N SER A 133 1.26 -16.21 -1.98
CA SER A 133 1.75 -16.46 -0.61
C SER A 133 1.11 -17.67 0.09
N ILE A 134 0.03 -18.25 -0.45
CA ILE A 134 -0.69 -19.36 0.19
C ILE A 134 0.13 -20.66 0.06
N PRO A 135 0.61 -21.23 1.17
CA PRO A 135 1.33 -22.51 1.14
C PRO A 135 0.39 -23.67 0.77
N GLU A 136 0.97 -24.80 0.35
CA GLU A 136 0.20 -26.00 -0.01
C GLU A 136 -0.63 -26.55 1.17
N THR A 137 -0.07 -26.47 2.38
CA THR A 137 -0.71 -26.85 3.63
C THR A 137 -0.55 -25.73 4.66
N PHE A 138 -1.60 -25.41 5.39
CA PHE A 138 -1.57 -24.45 6.50
C PHE A 138 -2.45 -24.92 7.66
N GLU A 139 -2.15 -24.44 8.87
CA GLU A 139 -2.97 -24.73 10.04
C GLU A 139 -4.16 -23.77 10.12
N LEU A 140 -5.36 -24.31 10.27
CA LEU A 140 -6.59 -23.56 10.53
C LEU A 140 -7.33 -24.26 11.68
N ASP A 141 -7.58 -23.54 12.77
CA ASP A 141 -8.23 -24.06 13.99
C ASP A 141 -7.55 -25.31 14.61
N GLY A 142 -6.23 -25.44 14.44
CA GLY A 142 -5.44 -26.56 14.96
C GLY A 142 -5.45 -27.81 14.06
N GLU A 143 -6.14 -27.76 12.92
CA GLU A 143 -6.11 -28.80 11.90
C GLU A 143 -5.22 -28.38 10.72
N THR A 144 -4.43 -29.31 10.19
CA THR A 144 -3.67 -29.08 8.96
C THR A 144 -4.62 -29.21 7.77
N VAL A 145 -4.91 -28.10 7.12
CA VAL A 145 -5.79 -28.03 5.94
C VAL A 145 -4.93 -27.86 4.69
N GLN A 146 -5.31 -28.55 3.62
CA GLN A 146 -4.70 -28.35 2.31
C GLN A 146 -5.35 -27.17 1.60
N ARG A 147 -4.56 -26.42 0.85
CA ARG A 147 -5.06 -25.37 -0.02
C ARG A 147 -5.97 -25.98 -1.08
N GLU A 148 -7.11 -25.31 -1.30
CA GLU A 148 -8.13 -25.77 -2.24
C GLU A 148 -7.61 -25.85 -3.69
N GLU A 149 -8.03 -26.90 -4.40
CA GLU A 149 -7.63 -27.11 -5.79
C GLU A 149 -8.25 -26.06 -6.72
N PRO A 150 -7.48 -25.49 -7.67
CA PRO A 150 -7.99 -24.51 -8.62
C PRO A 150 -9.18 -25.04 -9.41
N THR A 151 -10.33 -24.39 -9.27
CA THR A 151 -11.58 -24.80 -9.94
C THR A 151 -12.20 -23.63 -10.73
N GLY A 152 -12.95 -23.94 -11.78
CA GLY A 152 -13.67 -22.96 -12.59
C GLY A 152 -12.82 -22.30 -13.70
N PRO A 153 -13.31 -21.23 -14.32
CA PRO A 153 -12.72 -20.65 -15.54
C PRO A 153 -11.32 -20.04 -15.33
N LEU A 154 -10.98 -19.66 -14.09
CA LEU A 154 -9.67 -19.10 -13.73
C LEU A 154 -8.69 -20.16 -13.20
N ALA A 155 -9.08 -21.45 -13.15
CA ALA A 155 -8.24 -22.52 -12.65
C ALA A 155 -6.82 -22.54 -13.27
N PRO A 156 -6.63 -22.34 -14.59
CA PRO A 156 -5.28 -22.31 -15.18
C PRO A 156 -4.42 -21.14 -14.71
N VAL A 157 -5.03 -19.99 -14.41
CA VAL A 157 -4.30 -18.81 -13.92
C VAL A 157 -3.89 -19.06 -12.48
N VAL A 158 -4.81 -19.54 -11.65
CA VAL A 158 -4.56 -19.84 -10.25
C VAL A 158 -3.51 -20.94 -10.11
N SER A 159 -3.55 -22.00 -10.93
CA SER A 159 -2.53 -23.06 -10.90
C SER A 159 -1.12 -22.56 -11.20
N VAL A 160 -0.97 -21.62 -12.16
CA VAL A 160 0.32 -20.97 -12.42
C VAL A 160 0.79 -20.13 -11.23
N LEU A 161 -0.10 -19.35 -10.62
CA LEU A 161 0.24 -18.57 -9.42
C LEU A 161 0.65 -19.47 -8.25
N TYR A 162 -0.04 -20.58 -8.10
CA TYR A 162 0.19 -21.60 -7.09
C TYR A 162 1.48 -22.38 -7.26
N ALA A 163 2.03 -22.44 -8.48
CA ALA A 163 3.34 -23.04 -8.77
C ALA A 163 4.51 -22.08 -8.48
N LEU A 164 4.24 -20.79 -8.24
CA LEU A 164 5.28 -19.83 -7.88
C LEU A 164 5.74 -20.05 -6.43
N PRO A 165 7.04 -19.89 -6.13
CA PRO A 165 7.52 -19.96 -4.77
C PRO A 165 6.97 -18.77 -3.96
N GLY A 166 6.54 -19.00 -2.72
CA GLY A 166 5.92 -17.96 -1.88
C GLY A 166 6.80 -16.71 -1.68
N VAL A 167 8.14 -16.85 -1.74
CA VAL A 167 9.09 -15.73 -1.69
C VAL A 167 8.98 -14.77 -2.88
N ALA A 168 8.33 -15.17 -3.98
CA ALA A 168 8.06 -14.33 -5.14
C ALA A 168 6.78 -13.49 -4.99
N SER A 169 5.98 -13.69 -3.93
CA SER A 169 4.77 -12.92 -3.65
C SER A 169 4.93 -11.39 -3.66
N PRO A 170 6.04 -10.76 -3.21
CA PRO A 170 6.17 -9.30 -3.27
C PRO A 170 6.52 -8.77 -4.67
N VAL A 171 6.88 -9.65 -5.63
CA VAL A 171 7.34 -9.22 -6.96
C VAL A 171 6.24 -8.47 -7.74
N PRO A 172 4.99 -8.98 -7.86
CA PRO A 172 3.93 -8.26 -8.55
C PRO A 172 3.69 -6.83 -8.04
N PRO A 173 3.44 -6.58 -6.73
CA PRO A 173 3.23 -5.21 -6.25
C PRO A 173 4.48 -4.33 -6.37
N ALA A 174 5.68 -4.89 -6.21
CA ALA A 174 6.92 -4.13 -6.41
C ALA A 174 7.08 -3.65 -7.86
N LEU A 175 6.76 -4.49 -8.86
CA LEU A 175 6.80 -4.10 -10.27
C LEU A 175 5.81 -3.00 -10.60
N VAL A 176 4.61 -3.03 -10.00
CA VAL A 176 3.62 -1.98 -10.22
C VAL A 176 4.04 -0.67 -9.55
N ALA A 177 4.54 -0.72 -8.31
CA ALA A 177 5.08 0.46 -7.64
C ALA A 177 6.24 1.10 -8.41
N LEU A 178 7.15 0.27 -8.97
CA LEU A 178 8.20 0.74 -9.85
C LEU A 178 7.63 1.36 -11.13
N SER A 179 6.59 0.74 -11.72
CA SER A 179 5.92 1.26 -12.91
C SER A 179 5.26 2.61 -12.66
N MET A 180 4.68 2.85 -11.47
CA MET A 180 4.18 4.17 -11.05
C MET A 180 5.30 5.22 -11.06
N TYR A 181 6.43 4.90 -10.44
CA TYR A 181 7.58 5.81 -10.40
C TYR A 181 8.12 6.11 -11.80
N LEU A 182 8.25 5.09 -12.65
CA LEU A 182 8.72 5.24 -14.03
C LEU A 182 7.74 6.05 -14.88
N ALA A 183 6.43 5.81 -14.75
CA ALA A 183 5.39 6.57 -15.42
C ALA A 183 5.40 8.03 -14.97
N HIS A 184 5.54 8.28 -13.66
CA HIS A 184 5.69 9.62 -13.12
C HIS A 184 6.90 10.34 -13.71
N ARG A 185 8.07 9.68 -13.76
CA ARG A 185 9.29 10.28 -14.32
C ARG A 185 9.19 10.58 -15.81
N ARG A 186 8.49 9.74 -16.59
CA ARG A 186 8.36 9.92 -18.05
C ARG A 186 7.32 10.95 -18.47
N LEU A 187 6.28 11.17 -17.67
CA LEU A 187 5.14 12.03 -18.02
C LEU A 187 5.19 13.43 -17.36
N ARG A 188 6.25 13.74 -16.60
CA ARG A 188 6.45 14.99 -15.87
C ARG A 188 7.19 16.05 -16.70
#